data_AF-A0A6J4TBJ4-F1
#
_entry.id   AF-A0A6J4TBJ4-F1
#
_cell.length_a   1.000
_cell.length_b   1.000
_cell.length_c   1.000
_cell.angle_alpha   90.00
_cell.angle_beta   90.00
_cell.angle_gamma   90.00
#
_symmetry.space_group_name_H-M   'P 1'
#
loop_
_entity.id
_entity.type
_entity.pdbx_description
1 polymer ?
#
loop_
_entity_poly.entity_id
_entity_poly.type
_entity_poly.pdbx_seq_one_letter_code
_entity_poly.pdbx_strand_id
1 'polypeptide(L)'
;DARREFDLYQETRAQVVKQRAEAAQTLTEIRQVEKMVNEALALLRQQTGADSLTAERVAKLQPIRQDVAQAKQIFMQMAAQGFTARQISGQREDLEQRVQFALNPDFDTRTIVGDNYANTAERVYGNRDVEGPSADHGTHVAGIVAAERGNGMGIDGVAPTGTRLMILRAVPNGDERDKDVANAIRYAADHGANVINMSFGKGYSPQKRAVDDAVRYAESKGVLLVHAAGNDGEDLNQKANFPNRRFEGGGEARNWIEVGASSWEGPDRLAAPFSNWGRGQVDVFAPGSAILSTVQGGGYERNSGTSMAAPVVSGVAALLMSYFPNLTATQVRQIILDSATRYADQMVLRPGSEGERVRFGDLSTTGGIVNVYAAFQMAERMSR
;
A
#
# COMPACT_ATOMS: atom_id res chain seq x y z
N ASP A 1 18.04 -29.71 -3.20
CA ASP A 1 17.57 -28.34 -2.91
C ASP A 1 18.03 -27.73 -1.59
N ALA A 2 18.26 -28.51 -0.51
CA ALA A 2 18.66 -27.96 0.80
C ALA A 2 19.85 -26.96 0.81
N ARG A 3 20.85 -27.13 -0.07
CA ARG A 3 21.97 -26.17 -0.17
C ARG A 3 21.53 -24.81 -0.71
N ARG A 4 20.67 -24.79 -1.74
CA ARG A 4 20.12 -23.53 -2.30
C ARG A 4 19.22 -22.83 -1.29
N GLU A 5 18.40 -23.58 -0.55
CA GLU A 5 17.58 -23.05 0.53
C GLU A 5 18.43 -22.47 1.67
N PHE A 6 19.52 -23.15 2.04
CA PHE A 6 20.44 -22.65 3.06
C PHE A 6 21.20 -21.40 2.60
N ASP A 7 21.68 -21.38 1.36
CA ASP A 7 22.36 -20.22 0.79
C ASP A 7 21.41 -18.99 0.77
N LEU A 8 20.16 -19.20 0.34
CA LEU A 8 19.11 -18.16 0.38
C LEU A 8 18.80 -17.72 1.81
N TYR A 9 18.76 -18.64 2.78
CA TYR A 9 18.57 -18.31 4.18
C TYR A 9 19.70 -17.42 4.71
N GLN A 10 20.97 -17.72 4.38
CA GLN A 10 22.10 -16.90 4.82
C GLN A 10 22.06 -15.49 4.20
N GLU A 11 21.74 -15.41 2.91
CA GLU A 11 21.60 -14.13 2.19
C GLU A 11 20.48 -13.27 2.80
N THR A 12 19.28 -13.84 2.94
CA THR A 12 18.13 -13.12 3.50
C THR A 12 18.35 -12.73 4.96
N ARG A 13 18.95 -13.59 5.78
CA ARG A 13 19.32 -13.27 7.16
C ARG A 13 20.29 -12.09 7.22
N ALA A 14 21.33 -12.09 6.39
CA ALA A 14 22.30 -11.00 6.35
C ALA A 14 21.63 -9.67 5.96
N GLN A 15 20.71 -9.71 4.99
CA GLN A 15 19.94 -8.54 4.58
C GLN A 15 19.03 -8.02 5.70
N VAL A 16 18.26 -8.89 6.37
CA VAL A 16 17.38 -8.49 7.48
C VAL A 16 18.17 -7.90 8.64
N VAL A 17 19.30 -8.51 9.01
CA VAL A 17 20.18 -7.98 10.06
C VAL A 17 20.71 -6.59 9.71
N LYS A 18 21.15 -6.40 8.46
CA LYS A 18 21.61 -5.10 7.97
C LYS A 18 20.50 -4.06 8.02
N GLN A 19 19.34 -4.36 7.45
CA GLN A 19 18.18 -3.46 7.42
C GLN A 19 17.70 -3.10 8.83
N ARG A 20 17.72 -4.06 9.77
CA ARG A 20 17.35 -3.83 11.17
C ARG A 20 18.32 -2.84 11.83
N ALA A 21 19.61 -2.97 11.57
CA ALA A 21 20.63 -2.06 12.10
C ALA A 21 20.46 -0.64 11.54
N GLU A 22 20.27 -0.50 10.22
CA GLU A 22 20.01 0.78 9.55
C GLU A 22 18.73 1.44 10.09
N ALA A 23 17.63 0.70 10.16
CA ALA A 23 16.36 1.20 10.69
C ALA A 23 16.45 1.60 12.18
N ALA A 24 17.19 0.84 13.00
CA ALA A 24 17.40 1.18 14.40
C ALA A 24 18.24 2.45 14.58
N GLN A 25 19.21 2.68 13.69
CA GLN A 25 19.97 3.93 13.64
C GLN A 25 19.06 5.10 13.27
N THR A 26 18.31 5.01 12.17
CA THR A 26 17.38 6.07 11.75
C THR A 26 16.30 6.35 12.82
N LEU A 27 15.80 5.32 13.50
CA LEU A 27 14.87 5.49 14.62
C LEU A 27 15.47 6.32 15.76
N THR A 28 16.76 6.13 16.05
CA THR A 28 17.48 6.91 17.06
C THR A 28 17.58 8.37 16.65
N GLU A 29 17.89 8.64 15.39
CA GLU A 29 17.96 10.00 14.82
C GLU A 29 16.59 10.69 14.87
N ILE A 30 15.53 10.02 14.43
CA ILE A 30 14.17 10.57 14.45
C ILE A 30 13.68 10.83 15.88
N ARG A 31 14.00 9.98 16.86
CA ARG A 31 13.68 10.23 18.28
C ARG A 31 14.35 11.52 18.79
N GLN A 32 15.57 11.80 18.35
CA GLN A 32 16.26 13.05 18.72
C GLN A 32 15.58 14.26 18.05
N VAL A 33 15.24 14.17 16.77
CA VAL A 33 14.53 15.22 16.04
C VAL A 33 13.16 15.50 16.66
N GLU A 34 12.37 14.46 16.94
CA GLU A 34 11.05 14.59 17.56
C GLU A 34 11.15 15.30 18.92
N LYS A 35 12.12 14.90 19.76
CA LYS A 35 12.38 15.56 21.03
C LYS A 35 12.69 17.05 20.86
N MET A 36 13.61 17.40 19.95
CA MET A 36 13.97 18.79 19.67
C MET A 36 12.76 19.60 19.18
N VAL A 37 11.93 19.03 18.29
CA VAL A 37 10.72 19.68 17.77
C VAL A 37 9.71 19.91 18.88
N ASN A 38 9.47 18.91 19.73
CA ASN A 38 8.53 19.02 20.83
C ASN A 38 8.97 20.07 21.86
N GLU A 39 10.26 20.13 22.18
CA GLU A 39 10.85 21.17 23.04
C GLU A 39 10.70 22.57 22.41
N ALA A 40 11.00 22.71 21.11
CA ALA A 40 10.83 23.97 20.38
C ALA A 40 9.36 24.44 20.37
N LEU A 41 8.42 23.53 20.11
CA LEU A 41 6.99 23.82 20.12
C LEU A 41 6.50 24.25 21.51
N ALA A 42 6.94 23.56 22.57
CA ALA A 42 6.61 23.93 23.95
C ALA A 42 7.11 25.34 24.29
N LEU A 43 8.36 25.65 23.91
CA LEU A 43 8.96 26.97 24.12
C LEU A 43 8.22 28.09 23.38
N LEU A 44 7.85 27.84 22.11
CA LEU A 44 7.11 28.81 21.30
C LEU A 44 5.69 29.03 21.82
N ARG A 45 5.00 27.98 22.30
CA ARG A 45 3.69 28.13 22.96
C ARG A 45 3.79 28.99 24.20
N GLN A 46 4.81 28.77 25.03
CA GLN A 46 5.07 29.57 26.23
C GLN A 46 5.31 31.06 25.88
N GLN A 47 6.06 31.34 24.81
CA GLN A 47 6.39 32.72 24.42
C GLN A 47 5.24 33.44 23.71
N THR A 48 4.41 32.71 22.97
CA THR A 48 3.26 33.28 22.26
C THR A 48 2.00 33.36 23.11
N GLY A 49 1.94 32.62 24.21
CA GLY A 49 0.73 32.48 25.03
C GLY A 49 -0.43 31.79 24.29
N ALA A 50 -0.14 31.08 23.20
CA ALA A 50 -1.14 30.47 22.34
C ALA A 50 -0.94 28.96 22.24
N ASP A 51 -2.04 28.21 22.34
CA ASP A 51 -2.03 26.76 22.20
C ASP A 51 -1.72 26.33 20.75
N SER A 52 -2.17 27.13 19.78
CA SER A 52 -1.93 26.94 18.35
C SER A 52 -0.84 27.87 17.80
N LEU A 53 0.13 27.25 17.10
CA LEU A 53 1.23 27.94 16.43
C LEU A 53 0.98 27.95 14.91
N THR A 54 1.04 29.13 14.31
CA THR A 54 0.98 29.32 12.85
C THR A 54 2.28 29.92 12.34
N ALA A 55 2.64 29.65 11.08
CA ALA A 55 3.82 30.24 10.43
C ALA A 55 3.82 31.76 10.55
N GLU A 56 2.67 32.40 10.33
CA GLU A 56 2.54 33.86 10.46
C GLU A 56 2.80 34.36 11.89
N ARG A 57 2.26 33.68 12.90
CA ARG A 57 2.43 34.05 14.32
C ARG A 57 3.88 33.89 14.75
N VAL A 58 4.49 32.76 14.41
CA VAL A 58 5.88 32.46 14.78
C VAL A 58 6.85 33.36 14.03
N ALA A 59 6.57 33.72 12.77
CA ALA A 59 7.37 34.67 12.00
C ALA A 59 7.45 36.07 12.66
N LYS A 60 6.38 36.53 13.31
CA LYS A 60 6.30 37.84 13.98
C LYS A 60 7.01 37.89 15.34
N LEU A 61 7.39 36.75 15.92
CA LEU A 61 8.14 36.73 17.19
C LEU A 61 9.49 37.43 17.03
N GLN A 62 9.84 38.30 17.98
CA GLN A 62 11.17 38.89 18.12
C GLN A 62 11.88 38.28 19.34
N PRO A 63 12.59 37.15 19.14
CA PRO A 63 13.21 36.44 20.26
C PRO A 63 14.39 37.22 20.84
N ILE A 64 14.33 37.51 22.14
CA ILE A 64 15.45 38.07 22.92
C ILE A 64 16.40 36.96 23.39
N ARG A 65 15.84 35.78 23.71
CA ARG A 65 16.62 34.61 24.13
C ARG A 65 17.00 33.74 22.93
N GLN A 66 18.24 33.22 22.95
CA GLN A 66 18.80 32.41 21.86
C GLN A 66 18.06 31.10 21.64
N ASP A 67 17.56 30.46 22.70
CA ASP A 67 16.74 29.24 22.64
C ASP A 67 15.42 29.46 21.88
N VAL A 68 14.76 30.60 22.09
CA VAL A 68 13.55 30.99 21.36
C VAL A 68 13.85 31.29 19.89
N ALA A 69 15.02 31.88 19.60
CA ALA A 69 15.45 32.12 18.23
C ALA A 69 15.69 30.81 17.47
N GLN A 70 16.33 29.82 18.10
CA GLN A 70 16.49 28.48 17.53
C GLN A 70 15.15 27.76 17.35
N ALA A 71 14.27 27.81 18.35
CA ALA A 71 12.94 27.20 18.26
C ALA A 71 12.11 27.80 17.11
N LYS A 72 12.18 29.13 16.92
CA LYS A 72 11.57 29.82 15.78
C LYS A 72 12.13 29.30 14.46
N GLN A 73 13.44 29.14 14.34
CA GLN A 73 14.07 28.65 13.11
C GLN A 73 13.63 27.23 12.77
N ILE A 74 13.61 26.32 13.76
CA ILE A 74 13.14 24.93 13.59
C ILE A 74 11.69 24.92 13.08
N PHE A 75 10.80 25.67 13.73
CA PHE A 75 9.39 25.73 13.34
C PHE A 75 9.20 26.27 11.92
N MET A 76 9.90 27.35 11.57
CA MET A 76 9.79 27.96 10.24
C MET A 76 10.34 27.05 9.14
N GLN A 77 11.41 26.30 9.42
CA GLN A 77 11.95 25.33 8.47
C GLN A 77 10.98 24.17 8.24
N MET A 78 10.37 23.63 9.30
CA MET A 78 9.34 22.60 9.18
C MET A 78 8.14 23.10 8.37
N ALA A 79 7.63 24.30 8.70
CA ALA A 79 6.50 24.89 8.01
C ALA A 79 6.78 25.13 6.52
N ALA A 80 8.01 25.57 6.17
CA ALA A 80 8.42 25.78 4.78
C ALA A 80 8.49 24.47 3.98
N GLN A 81 8.82 23.35 4.64
CA GLN A 81 8.83 22.02 4.04
C GLN A 81 7.48 21.30 4.12
N GLY A 82 6.46 21.93 4.72
CA GLY A 82 5.14 21.32 4.91
C GLY A 82 5.13 20.18 5.94
N PHE A 83 6.15 20.07 6.80
CA PHE A 83 6.22 19.06 7.85
C PHE A 83 5.52 19.52 9.13
N THR A 84 4.87 18.56 9.79
CA THR A 84 4.19 18.73 11.08
C THR A 84 4.79 17.80 12.13
N ALA A 85 4.66 18.14 13.41
CA ALA A 85 5.11 17.25 14.49
C ALA A 85 4.41 15.88 14.45
N ARG A 86 3.12 15.84 14.06
CA ARG A 86 2.36 14.60 13.90
C ARG A 86 2.98 13.67 12.85
N GLN A 87 3.44 14.21 11.72
CA GLN A 87 4.12 13.42 10.69
C GLN A 87 5.45 12.83 11.20
N ILE A 88 6.20 13.58 12.01
CA ILE A 88 7.45 13.09 12.62
C ILE A 88 7.15 11.95 13.61
N SER A 89 6.15 12.13 14.47
CA SER A 89 5.71 11.09 15.41
C SER A 89 5.24 9.83 14.68
N GLY A 90 4.44 9.98 13.61
CA GLY A 90 4.01 8.84 12.78
C GLY A 90 5.20 8.09 12.16
N GLN A 91 6.15 8.79 11.55
CA GLN A 91 7.36 8.17 11.00
C GLN A 91 8.19 7.44 12.05
N ARG A 92 8.29 7.98 13.27
CA ARG A 92 8.96 7.32 14.39
C ARG A 92 8.25 6.03 14.77
N GLU A 93 6.93 6.07 14.91
CA GLU A 93 6.11 4.91 15.28
C GLU A 93 6.22 3.81 14.24
N ASP A 94 6.19 4.14 12.96
CA ASP A 94 6.37 3.20 11.85
C ASP A 94 7.75 2.51 11.92
N LEU A 95 8.82 3.29 12.10
CA LEU A 95 10.18 2.74 12.24
C LEU A 95 10.34 1.89 13.50
N GLU A 96 9.73 2.29 14.61
CA GLU A 96 9.74 1.53 15.84
C GLU A 96 9.05 0.18 15.67
N GLN A 97 7.86 0.16 15.07
CA GLN A 97 7.16 -1.08 14.74
C GLN A 97 7.99 -1.95 13.80
N ARG A 98 8.62 -1.36 12.78
CA ARG A 98 9.48 -2.09 11.84
C ARG A 98 10.68 -2.75 12.54
N VAL A 99 11.35 -2.04 13.45
CA VAL A 99 12.52 -2.58 14.19
C VAL A 99 12.11 -3.62 15.22
N GLN A 100 10.99 -3.42 15.91
CA GLN A 100 10.51 -4.30 16.97
C GLN A 100 9.88 -5.60 16.43
N PHE A 101 9.19 -5.50 15.30
CA PHE A 101 8.35 -6.58 14.79
C PHE A 101 8.80 -7.06 13.39
N ALA A 102 8.75 -6.20 12.36
CA ALA A 102 8.95 -6.63 10.97
C ALA A 102 10.37 -7.12 10.66
N LEU A 103 11.40 -6.49 11.24
CA LEU A 103 12.82 -6.83 11.07
C LEU A 103 13.38 -7.62 12.26
N ASN A 104 12.52 -8.08 13.18
CA ASN A 104 12.95 -8.82 14.36
C ASN A 104 12.72 -10.33 14.16
N PRO A 105 13.76 -11.11 13.79
CA PRO A 105 13.61 -12.54 13.53
C PRO A 105 13.21 -13.35 14.78
N ASP A 106 13.41 -12.79 15.97
CA ASP A 106 13.11 -13.44 17.25
C ASP A 106 11.68 -13.15 17.75
N PHE A 107 10.92 -12.29 17.05
CA PHE A 107 9.58 -11.92 17.47
C PHE A 107 8.55 -12.98 17.08
N ASP A 108 7.90 -13.58 18.09
CA ASP A 108 6.82 -14.55 17.88
C ASP A 108 5.43 -13.93 18.06
N THR A 109 4.73 -13.75 16.94
CA THR A 109 3.34 -13.25 16.89
C THR A 109 2.29 -14.31 17.23
N ARG A 110 2.65 -15.59 17.33
CA ARG A 110 1.69 -16.71 17.30
C ARG A 110 1.03 -17.01 18.64
N THR A 111 1.50 -16.41 19.72
CA THR A 111 0.82 -16.48 21.02
C THR A 111 -0.61 -15.93 20.99
N ILE A 112 -0.92 -15.01 20.07
CA ILE A 112 -2.26 -14.42 19.91
C ILE A 112 -3.18 -15.32 19.06
N VAL A 113 -2.66 -15.90 17.97
CA VAL A 113 -3.45 -16.69 17.02
C VAL A 113 -3.58 -18.15 17.48
N GLY A 114 -2.58 -18.68 18.18
CA GLY A 114 -2.57 -20.03 18.72
C GLY A 114 -2.33 -21.14 17.69
N ASP A 115 -1.81 -20.81 16.51
CA ASP A 115 -1.63 -21.73 15.38
C ASP A 115 -0.15 -21.94 15.01
N ASN A 116 0.14 -22.98 14.21
CA ASN A 116 1.50 -23.28 13.75
C ASN A 116 1.73 -22.72 12.34
N TYR A 117 2.51 -21.65 12.20
CA TYR A 117 2.75 -21.01 10.90
C TYR A 117 3.42 -21.92 9.85
N ALA A 118 4.18 -22.94 10.29
CA ALA A 118 4.80 -23.90 9.38
C ALA A 118 3.78 -24.89 8.79
N ASN A 119 2.64 -25.09 9.46
CA ASN A 119 1.59 -25.99 9.00
C ASN A 119 0.62 -25.29 8.06
N THR A 120 0.91 -25.29 6.76
CA THR A 120 0.06 -24.68 5.72
C THR A 120 -1.30 -25.36 5.54
N ALA A 121 -1.55 -26.52 6.17
CA ALA A 121 -2.85 -27.19 6.14
C ALA A 121 -3.81 -26.70 7.25
N GLU A 122 -3.31 -25.96 8.24
CA GLU A 122 -4.13 -25.45 9.34
C GLU A 122 -5.08 -24.34 8.86
N ARG A 123 -6.34 -24.43 9.30
CA ARG A 123 -7.42 -23.51 8.90
C ARG A 123 -8.06 -22.76 10.07
N VAL A 124 -7.76 -23.16 11.32
CA VAL A 124 -8.09 -22.34 12.49
C VAL A 124 -7.19 -21.13 12.43
N TYR A 125 -7.76 -19.95 12.20
CA TYR A 125 -6.98 -18.76 11.93
C TYR A 125 -7.71 -17.48 12.35
N GLY A 126 -6.93 -16.52 12.84
CA GLY A 126 -7.36 -15.16 13.15
C GLY A 126 -8.08 -15.00 14.49
N ASN A 127 -8.40 -13.75 14.79
CA ASN A 127 -9.33 -13.35 15.84
C ASN A 127 -10.41 -12.46 15.20
N ARG A 128 -11.49 -12.16 15.92
CA ARG A 128 -12.56 -11.27 15.41
C ARG A 128 -12.22 -9.78 15.54
N ASP A 129 -11.04 -9.45 16.05
CA ASP A 129 -10.60 -8.09 16.28
C ASP A 129 -9.97 -7.53 15.00
N VAL A 130 -10.81 -6.87 14.20
CA VAL A 130 -10.39 -6.21 12.96
C VAL A 130 -9.70 -4.87 13.20
N GLU A 131 -9.86 -4.29 14.39
CA GLU A 131 -9.28 -3.01 14.78
C GLU A 131 -7.82 -3.21 15.21
N GLY A 132 -7.58 -4.10 16.18
CA GLY A 132 -6.24 -4.39 16.69
C GLY A 132 -5.45 -3.13 17.10
N PRO A 133 -4.12 -3.24 17.28
CA PRO A 133 -3.30 -2.11 17.70
C PRO A 133 -2.94 -1.12 16.57
N SER A 134 -3.21 -1.47 15.32
CA SER A 134 -2.91 -0.64 14.14
C SER A 134 -3.79 -1.09 12.97
N ALA A 135 -4.80 -0.32 12.60
CA ALA A 135 -5.67 -0.59 11.44
C ALA A 135 -5.74 0.57 10.43
N ASP A 136 -4.87 1.58 10.58
CA ASP A 136 -4.92 2.79 9.75
C ASP A 136 -4.75 2.49 8.26
N HIS A 137 -3.80 1.64 7.89
CA HIS A 137 -3.58 1.27 6.49
C HIS A 137 -4.80 0.58 5.88
N GLY A 138 -5.36 -0.43 6.56
CA GLY A 138 -6.56 -1.14 6.13
C GLY A 138 -7.78 -0.22 6.05
N THR A 139 -7.93 0.71 6.99
CA THR A 139 -9.00 1.72 7.00
C THR A 139 -8.86 2.70 5.84
N HIS A 140 -7.64 3.11 5.51
CA HIS A 140 -7.34 3.99 4.38
C HIS A 140 -7.67 3.32 3.04
N VAL A 141 -7.23 2.07 2.87
CA VAL A 141 -7.55 1.21 1.72
C VAL A 141 -9.07 1.01 1.60
N ALA A 142 -9.76 0.68 2.69
CA ALA A 142 -11.21 0.51 2.73
C ALA A 142 -11.97 1.76 2.28
N GLY A 143 -11.54 2.94 2.74
CA GLY A 143 -12.15 4.21 2.34
C GLY A 143 -12.00 4.52 0.85
N ILE A 144 -10.85 4.21 0.25
CA ILE A 144 -10.64 4.39 -1.20
C ILE A 144 -11.63 3.53 -1.99
N VAL A 145 -11.85 2.28 -1.54
CA VAL A 145 -12.81 1.39 -2.20
C VAL A 145 -14.24 1.88 -2.00
N ALA A 146 -14.70 2.04 -0.76
CA ALA A 146 -16.13 2.10 -0.43
C ALA A 146 -16.50 3.10 0.68
N ALA A 147 -15.78 4.21 0.84
CA ALA A 147 -16.30 5.32 1.64
C ALA A 147 -17.70 5.73 1.13
N GLU A 148 -18.64 5.95 2.06
CA GLU A 148 -20.04 6.24 1.77
C GLU A 148 -20.15 7.48 0.88
N ARG A 149 -20.67 7.31 -0.34
CA ARG A 149 -20.72 8.38 -1.33
C ARG A 149 -21.87 9.34 -1.07
N GLY A 150 -21.66 10.63 -1.32
CA GLY A 150 -22.74 11.63 -1.35
C GLY A 150 -23.35 11.99 0.01
N ASN A 151 -22.67 11.65 1.11
CA ASN A 151 -23.11 12.00 2.47
C ASN A 151 -22.67 13.42 2.91
N GLY A 152 -21.94 14.15 2.06
CA GLY A 152 -21.44 15.50 2.34
C GLY A 152 -20.25 15.56 3.30
N MET A 153 -19.62 14.44 3.65
CA MET A 153 -18.49 14.36 4.58
C MET A 153 -17.28 13.71 3.93
N GLY A 154 -16.12 14.36 4.01
CA GLY A 154 -14.85 13.73 3.66
C GLY A 154 -14.69 13.38 2.18
N ILE A 155 -14.74 12.09 1.89
CA ILE A 155 -14.44 11.51 0.57
C ILE A 155 -15.54 10.56 0.10
N ASP A 156 -15.62 10.40 -1.22
CA ASP A 156 -16.42 9.37 -1.88
C ASP A 156 -15.51 8.19 -2.28
N GLY A 157 -15.88 6.97 -1.90
CA GLY A 157 -15.21 5.76 -2.39
C GLY A 157 -15.44 5.55 -3.89
N VAL A 158 -14.59 4.77 -4.54
CA VAL A 158 -14.70 4.49 -5.98
C VAL A 158 -15.89 3.58 -6.31
N ALA A 159 -16.15 2.59 -5.46
CA ALA A 159 -17.26 1.65 -5.59
C ALA A 159 -18.62 2.33 -5.27
N PRO A 160 -19.76 1.79 -5.74
CA PRO A 160 -21.06 2.38 -5.48
C PRO A 160 -21.45 2.25 -4.00
N THR A 161 -22.35 3.14 -3.56
CA THR A 161 -23.00 3.05 -2.23
C THR A 161 -23.64 1.66 -2.04
N GLY A 162 -23.48 1.09 -0.85
CA GLY A 162 -23.96 -0.25 -0.51
C GLY A 162 -22.97 -1.37 -0.82
N THR A 163 -21.79 -1.07 -1.38
CA THR A 163 -20.68 -2.03 -1.47
C THR A 163 -20.30 -2.50 -0.06
N ARG A 164 -20.27 -3.82 0.14
CA ARG A 164 -19.91 -4.43 1.44
C ARG A 164 -18.44 -4.77 1.46
N LEU A 165 -17.76 -4.40 2.55
CA LEU A 165 -16.36 -4.74 2.78
C LEU A 165 -16.26 -5.96 3.71
N MET A 166 -15.42 -6.92 3.33
CA MET A 166 -14.99 -8.02 4.18
C MET A 166 -13.55 -7.75 4.64
N ILE A 167 -13.38 -7.39 5.91
CA ILE A 167 -12.07 -7.02 6.45
C ILE A 167 -11.35 -8.27 6.96
N LEU A 168 -10.24 -8.63 6.32
CA LEU A 168 -9.39 -9.76 6.71
C LEU A 168 -7.98 -9.26 7.04
N ARG A 169 -7.63 -9.28 8.33
CA ARG A 169 -6.32 -8.85 8.83
C ARG A 169 -5.29 -9.97 8.64
N ALA A 170 -4.81 -10.13 7.41
CA ALA A 170 -3.79 -11.12 7.06
C ALA A 170 -2.36 -10.66 7.41
N VAL A 171 -2.15 -9.34 7.46
CA VAL A 171 -0.84 -8.70 7.65
C VAL A 171 -0.99 -7.60 8.71
N PRO A 172 -0.88 -7.92 10.00
CA PRO A 172 -1.06 -6.93 11.06
C PRO A 172 0.16 -6.01 11.16
N ASN A 173 1.21 -6.43 11.88
CA ASN A 173 2.41 -5.61 12.16
C ASN A 173 3.70 -6.42 11.92
N GLY A 174 3.64 -7.48 11.13
CA GLY A 174 4.74 -8.43 10.91
C GLY A 174 4.75 -8.98 9.49
N ASP A 175 5.57 -10.00 9.27
CA ASP A 175 5.76 -10.62 7.96
C ASP A 175 4.44 -11.14 7.35
N GLU A 176 4.28 -10.97 6.05
CA GLU A 176 3.11 -11.38 5.26
C GLU A 176 3.14 -12.89 5.03
N ARG A 177 3.02 -13.65 6.11
CA ARG A 177 3.26 -15.10 6.09
C ARG A 177 2.34 -15.77 5.08
N ASP A 178 2.94 -16.61 4.25
CA ASP A 178 2.26 -17.26 3.13
C ASP A 178 1.01 -18.02 3.56
N LYS A 179 1.05 -18.71 4.71
CA LYS A 179 -0.12 -19.37 5.29
C LYS A 179 -1.28 -18.41 5.57
N ASP A 180 -0.99 -17.27 6.17
CA ASP A 180 -1.99 -16.29 6.60
C ASP A 180 -2.67 -15.65 5.39
N VAL A 181 -1.87 -15.28 4.38
CA VAL A 181 -2.34 -14.82 3.07
C VAL A 181 -3.20 -15.89 2.39
N ALA A 182 -2.73 -17.14 2.36
CA ALA A 182 -3.43 -18.26 1.73
C ALA A 182 -4.77 -18.59 2.42
N ASN A 183 -4.84 -18.45 3.75
CA ASN A 183 -6.08 -18.63 4.51
C ASN A 183 -7.05 -17.46 4.30
N ALA A 184 -6.56 -16.22 4.27
CA ALA A 184 -7.39 -15.04 4.02
C ALA A 184 -8.01 -15.08 2.61
N ILE A 185 -7.25 -15.45 1.58
CA ILE A 185 -7.77 -15.60 0.22
C ILE A 185 -8.89 -16.67 0.17
N ARG A 186 -8.68 -17.83 0.81
CA ARG A 186 -9.70 -18.89 0.88
C ARG A 186 -10.95 -18.42 1.63
N TYR A 187 -10.77 -17.79 2.79
CA TYR A 187 -11.88 -17.27 3.57
C TYR A 187 -12.71 -16.28 2.77
N ALA A 188 -12.07 -15.32 2.10
CA ALA A 188 -12.77 -14.35 1.25
C ALA A 188 -13.55 -15.04 0.13
N ALA A 189 -12.94 -15.99 -0.57
CA ALA A 189 -13.58 -16.74 -1.64
C ALA A 189 -14.77 -17.58 -1.15
N ASP A 190 -14.67 -18.20 0.03
CA ASP A 190 -15.74 -19.01 0.63
C ASP A 190 -16.92 -18.17 1.14
N HIS A 191 -16.66 -16.93 1.54
CA HIS A 191 -17.67 -16.03 2.09
C HIS A 191 -18.17 -15.00 1.07
N GLY A 192 -17.98 -15.29 -0.23
CA GLY A 192 -18.66 -14.57 -1.32
C GLY A 192 -18.01 -13.26 -1.73
N ALA A 193 -16.72 -13.05 -1.48
CA ALA A 193 -16.01 -11.88 -2.01
C ALA A 193 -15.96 -11.96 -3.56
N ASN A 194 -16.37 -10.89 -4.24
CA ASN A 194 -16.24 -10.78 -5.69
C ASN A 194 -14.87 -10.27 -6.13
N VAL A 195 -14.26 -9.41 -5.29
CA VAL A 195 -12.94 -8.80 -5.49
C VAL A 195 -12.16 -8.90 -4.18
N ILE A 196 -10.90 -9.30 -4.25
CA ILE A 196 -9.97 -9.28 -3.11
C ILE A 196 -8.87 -8.28 -3.44
N ASN A 197 -8.75 -7.24 -2.61
CA ASN A 197 -7.67 -6.27 -2.66
C ASN A 197 -6.52 -6.69 -1.74
N MET A 198 -5.32 -6.80 -2.28
CA MET A 198 -4.10 -7.15 -1.56
C MET A 198 -3.10 -6.00 -1.68
N SER A 199 -3.20 -5.04 -0.76
CA SER A 199 -2.35 -3.84 -0.70
C SER A 199 -1.08 -4.05 0.13
N PHE A 200 -0.47 -5.22 0.01
CA PHE A 200 0.72 -5.66 0.74
C PHE A 200 1.67 -6.37 -0.25
N GLY A 201 2.92 -6.62 0.12
CA GLY A 201 3.88 -7.33 -0.72
C GLY A 201 5.23 -7.55 -0.05
N LYS A 202 5.88 -8.67 -0.38
CA LYS A 202 7.20 -9.04 0.13
C LYS A 202 8.12 -9.62 -0.95
N GLY A 203 9.43 -9.54 -0.73
CA GLY A 203 10.43 -10.07 -1.66
C GLY A 203 10.57 -11.61 -1.69
N TYR A 204 10.07 -12.32 -0.68
CA TYR A 204 10.30 -13.77 -0.52
C TYR A 204 9.04 -14.51 -0.09
N SER A 205 8.77 -15.68 -0.69
CA SER A 205 7.60 -16.52 -0.38
C SER A 205 8.03 -17.98 -0.17
N PRO A 206 8.54 -18.36 1.02
CA PRO A 206 9.05 -19.70 1.29
C PRO A 206 8.01 -20.83 1.19
N GLN A 207 6.72 -20.52 1.34
CA GLN A 207 5.61 -21.46 1.18
C GLN A 207 4.71 -21.07 0.01
N LYS A 208 5.30 -20.54 -1.07
CA LYS A 208 4.60 -20.05 -2.27
C LYS A 208 3.48 -20.97 -2.76
N ARG A 209 3.74 -22.28 -2.82
CA ARG A 209 2.73 -23.28 -3.22
C ARG A 209 1.39 -23.16 -2.48
N ALA A 210 1.41 -22.87 -1.17
CA ALA A 210 0.18 -22.73 -0.39
C ALA A 210 -0.66 -21.53 -0.81
N VAL A 211 0.01 -20.44 -1.18
CA VAL A 211 -0.59 -19.21 -1.71
C VAL A 211 -1.09 -19.44 -3.14
N ASP A 212 -0.29 -20.10 -3.98
CA ASP A 212 -0.69 -20.45 -5.36
C ASP A 212 -1.96 -21.30 -5.37
N ASP A 213 -2.06 -22.29 -4.48
CA ASP A 213 -3.25 -23.11 -4.34
C ASP A 213 -4.45 -22.30 -3.83
N ALA A 214 -4.24 -21.24 -3.03
CA ALA A 214 -5.29 -20.32 -2.60
C ALA A 214 -5.77 -19.44 -3.76
N VAL A 215 -4.83 -18.93 -4.56
CA VAL A 215 -5.10 -18.12 -5.76
C VAL A 215 -5.88 -18.94 -6.79
N ARG A 216 -5.47 -20.19 -7.08
CA ARG A 216 -6.22 -21.11 -7.94
C ARG A 216 -7.62 -21.38 -7.39
N TYR A 217 -7.75 -21.54 -6.08
CA TYR A 217 -9.04 -21.72 -5.44
C TYR A 217 -9.96 -20.51 -5.64
N ALA A 218 -9.46 -19.30 -5.39
CA ALA A 218 -10.20 -18.06 -5.63
C ALA A 218 -10.56 -17.87 -7.13
N GLU A 219 -9.67 -18.24 -8.05
CA GLU A 219 -9.95 -18.26 -9.49
C GLU A 219 -11.08 -19.24 -9.84
N SER A 220 -11.09 -20.44 -9.24
CA SER A 220 -12.17 -21.42 -9.45
C SER A 220 -13.54 -20.93 -8.95
N LYS A 221 -13.54 -19.96 -8.03
CA LYS A 221 -14.74 -19.28 -7.49
C LYS A 221 -15.10 -18.00 -8.24
N GLY A 222 -14.33 -17.63 -9.27
CA GLY A 222 -14.58 -16.42 -10.06
C GLY A 222 -14.30 -15.11 -9.34
N VAL A 223 -13.44 -15.13 -8.32
CA VAL A 223 -13.05 -13.92 -7.56
C VAL A 223 -11.99 -13.14 -8.34
N LEU A 224 -12.08 -11.82 -8.45
CA LEU A 224 -10.99 -11.00 -9.01
C LEU A 224 -9.94 -10.70 -7.92
N LEU A 225 -8.66 -10.90 -8.24
CA LEU A 225 -7.53 -10.63 -7.35
C LEU A 225 -6.83 -9.35 -7.83
N VAL A 226 -6.73 -8.34 -6.96
CA VAL A 226 -6.06 -7.06 -7.26
C VAL A 226 -4.93 -6.86 -6.27
N HIS A 227 -3.71 -6.66 -6.77
CA HIS A 227 -2.50 -6.62 -5.97
C HIS A 227 -1.67 -5.36 -6.24
N ALA A 228 -1.03 -4.84 -5.20
CA ALA A 228 -0.16 -3.68 -5.26
C ALA A 228 1.26 -4.08 -5.72
N ALA A 229 1.82 -3.37 -6.69
CA ALA A 229 3.13 -3.69 -7.28
C ALA A 229 4.32 -3.59 -6.29
N GLY A 230 4.17 -2.86 -5.19
CA GLY A 230 5.24 -2.54 -4.24
C GLY A 230 5.83 -1.14 -4.45
N ASN A 231 6.63 -0.68 -3.49
CA ASN A 231 6.97 0.74 -3.31
C ASN A 231 8.48 1.03 -3.31
N ASP A 232 9.29 0.16 -3.92
CA ASP A 232 10.75 0.24 -3.89
C ASP A 232 11.35 0.92 -5.14
N GLY A 233 10.51 1.28 -6.12
CA GLY A 233 10.96 1.81 -7.41
C GLY A 233 11.65 0.77 -8.29
N GLU A 234 11.41 -0.51 -8.06
CA GLU A 234 12.15 -1.62 -8.66
C GLU A 234 11.44 -2.25 -9.87
N ASP A 235 12.25 -2.87 -10.74
CA ASP A 235 11.77 -3.67 -11.87
C ASP A 235 11.36 -5.08 -11.39
N LEU A 236 10.07 -5.38 -11.47
CA LEU A 236 9.49 -6.67 -11.09
C LEU A 236 9.89 -7.83 -12.00
N ASN A 237 10.56 -7.55 -13.13
CA ASN A 237 11.21 -8.61 -13.93
C ASN A 237 12.51 -9.10 -13.29
N GLN A 238 13.12 -8.30 -12.41
CA GLN A 238 14.39 -8.60 -11.75
C GLN A 238 14.18 -8.98 -10.29
N LYS A 239 13.23 -8.32 -9.61
CA LYS A 239 12.92 -8.54 -8.20
C LYS A 239 11.44 -8.80 -8.02
N ALA A 240 11.09 -10.05 -7.75
CA ALA A 240 9.70 -10.43 -7.59
C ALA A 240 9.10 -9.80 -6.32
N ASN A 241 7.85 -9.37 -6.44
CA ASN A 241 6.99 -9.06 -5.31
C ASN A 241 6.02 -10.23 -5.12
N PHE A 242 5.74 -10.63 -3.89
CA PHE A 242 4.85 -11.75 -3.56
C PHE A 242 3.71 -11.29 -2.62
N PRO A 243 2.50 -11.85 -2.76
CA PRO A 243 2.10 -12.85 -3.77
C PRO A 243 2.14 -12.28 -5.20
N ASN A 244 2.20 -13.16 -6.20
CA ASN A 244 2.12 -12.74 -7.60
C ASN A 244 1.37 -13.76 -8.44
N ARG A 245 1.00 -13.33 -9.65
CA ARG A 245 0.18 -14.13 -10.56
C ARG A 245 0.83 -15.43 -11.03
N ARG A 246 2.17 -15.53 -11.05
CA ARG A 246 2.89 -16.66 -11.67
C ARG A 246 2.94 -17.82 -10.70
N PHE A 247 2.52 -19.01 -11.12
CA PHE A 247 2.54 -20.17 -10.23
C PHE A 247 3.90 -20.88 -10.19
N GLU A 248 4.21 -21.48 -9.05
CA GLU A 248 5.26 -22.47 -8.94
C GLU A 248 4.91 -23.66 -9.85
N GLY A 249 5.88 -24.08 -10.67
CA GLY A 249 5.67 -25.11 -11.70
C GLY A 249 5.09 -24.59 -13.03
N GLY A 250 4.85 -23.28 -13.16
CA GLY A 250 4.45 -22.64 -14.41
C GLY A 250 2.96 -22.30 -14.52
N GLY A 251 2.64 -21.45 -15.51
CA GLY A 251 1.33 -20.83 -15.65
C GLY A 251 1.13 -19.60 -14.77
N GLU A 252 -0.03 -18.97 -14.90
CA GLU A 252 -0.39 -17.77 -14.15
C GLU A 252 -1.90 -17.64 -13.94
N ALA A 253 -2.31 -16.94 -12.89
CA ALA A 253 -3.70 -16.62 -12.59
C ALA A 253 -4.28 -15.66 -13.64
N ARG A 254 -5.44 -15.99 -14.22
CA ARG A 254 -6.07 -15.20 -15.31
C ARG A 254 -6.96 -14.07 -14.79
N ASN A 255 -7.30 -14.11 -13.51
CA ASN A 255 -8.16 -13.18 -12.77
C ASN A 255 -7.33 -12.25 -11.86
N TRP A 256 -6.07 -11.98 -12.19
CA TRP A 256 -5.15 -11.16 -11.40
C TRP A 256 -4.88 -9.80 -12.07
N ILE A 257 -4.91 -8.71 -11.30
CA ILE A 257 -4.47 -7.39 -11.75
C ILE A 257 -3.36 -6.88 -10.83
N GLU A 258 -2.18 -6.67 -11.40
CA GLU A 258 -1.05 -6.04 -10.72
C GLU A 258 -1.05 -4.53 -10.98
N VAL A 259 -1.05 -3.73 -9.91
CA VAL A 259 -1.32 -2.29 -9.98
C VAL A 259 -0.11 -1.45 -9.57
N GLY A 260 0.40 -0.66 -10.51
CA GLY A 260 1.39 0.40 -10.26
C GLY A 260 0.73 1.70 -9.80
N ALA A 261 1.51 2.61 -9.20
CA ALA A 261 1.03 3.89 -8.70
C ALA A 261 1.37 5.04 -9.67
N SER A 262 0.36 5.79 -10.08
CA SER A 262 0.55 7.06 -10.79
C SER A 262 0.59 8.24 -9.83
N SER A 263 1.18 9.34 -10.28
CA SER A 263 1.26 10.59 -9.52
C SER A 263 0.49 11.74 -10.19
N TRP A 264 0.25 12.79 -9.42
CA TRP A 264 -0.36 14.03 -9.90
C TRP A 264 0.70 15.08 -10.35
N GLU A 265 2.00 14.79 -10.20
CA GLU A 265 3.12 15.74 -10.36
C GLU A 265 3.43 16.12 -11.82
N GLY A 266 2.58 15.70 -12.77
CA GLY A 266 2.68 16.06 -14.18
C GLY A 266 3.27 14.95 -15.06
N PRO A 267 3.43 15.22 -16.37
CA PRO A 267 3.71 14.20 -17.38
C PRO A 267 5.07 13.52 -17.18
N ASP A 268 6.11 14.25 -16.74
CA ASP A 268 7.43 13.66 -16.49
C ASP A 268 7.47 12.75 -15.26
N ARG A 269 6.54 12.93 -14.32
CA ARG A 269 6.40 12.12 -13.10
C ARG A 269 5.08 11.35 -13.08
N LEU A 270 4.55 11.00 -14.25
CA LEU A 270 3.25 10.33 -14.34
C LEU A 270 3.23 9.01 -13.55
N ALA A 271 4.33 8.24 -13.59
CA ALA A 271 4.58 7.15 -12.65
C ALA A 271 5.12 7.74 -11.32
N ALA A 272 4.57 7.29 -10.19
CA ALA A 272 5.08 7.68 -8.89
C ALA A 272 6.52 7.16 -8.72
N PRO A 273 7.45 7.96 -8.16
CA PRO A 273 8.87 7.59 -8.11
C PRO A 273 9.16 6.33 -7.28
N PHE A 274 8.28 6.00 -6.34
CA PHE A 274 8.36 4.79 -5.52
C PHE A 274 7.71 3.57 -6.18
N SER A 275 6.90 3.72 -7.23
CA SER A 275 6.14 2.57 -7.76
C SER A 275 7.09 1.53 -8.35
N ASN A 276 6.95 0.28 -7.92
CA ASN A 276 7.50 -0.82 -8.70
C ASN A 276 6.84 -0.87 -10.08
N TRP A 277 7.57 -1.39 -11.06
CA TRP A 277 7.22 -1.37 -12.47
C TRP A 277 7.72 -2.62 -13.17
N GLY A 278 7.29 -2.84 -14.41
CA GLY A 278 7.81 -3.93 -15.23
C GLY A 278 6.82 -4.31 -16.30
N ARG A 279 7.21 -4.16 -17.58
CA ARG A 279 6.38 -4.60 -18.69
C ARG A 279 6.10 -6.10 -18.60
N GLY A 280 4.83 -6.49 -18.67
CA GLY A 280 4.40 -7.88 -18.50
C GLY A 280 4.28 -8.33 -17.03
N GLN A 281 4.75 -7.54 -16.07
CA GLN A 281 4.64 -7.82 -14.63
C GLN A 281 3.62 -6.90 -13.96
N VAL A 282 3.62 -5.60 -14.25
CA VAL A 282 2.55 -4.66 -13.87
C VAL A 282 1.52 -4.58 -15.00
N ASP A 283 0.23 -4.69 -14.70
CA ASP A 283 -0.82 -4.65 -15.72
C ASP A 283 -1.21 -3.21 -16.06
N VAL A 284 -1.52 -2.40 -15.05
CA VAL A 284 -2.06 -1.04 -15.19
C VAL A 284 -1.61 -0.15 -14.03
N PHE A 285 -1.57 1.16 -14.26
CA PHE A 285 -1.35 2.14 -13.20
C PHE A 285 -2.68 2.72 -12.70
N ALA A 286 -2.71 3.16 -11.44
CA ALA A 286 -3.83 3.89 -10.87
C ALA A 286 -3.34 4.98 -9.91
N PRO A 287 -4.15 6.02 -9.61
CA PRO A 287 -3.78 7.08 -8.67
C PRO A 287 -3.30 6.51 -7.33
N GLY A 288 -2.04 6.76 -6.99
CA GLY A 288 -1.43 6.23 -5.76
C GLY A 288 -0.57 7.23 -5.00
N SER A 289 -0.47 8.50 -5.43
CA SER A 289 0.29 9.53 -4.73
C SER A 289 -0.61 10.54 -4.04
N ALA A 290 -0.38 10.80 -2.75
CA ALA A 290 -1.10 11.77 -1.91
C ALA A 290 -2.63 11.59 -1.89
N ILE A 291 -3.07 10.33 -1.87
CA ILE A 291 -4.48 9.94 -1.88
C ILE A 291 -5.08 10.18 -0.49
N LEU A 292 -6.10 11.05 -0.44
CA LEU A 292 -6.85 11.32 0.78
C LEU A 292 -7.85 10.19 1.03
N SER A 293 -7.84 9.60 2.22
CA SER A 293 -8.82 8.59 2.62
C SER A 293 -9.01 8.53 4.14
N THR A 294 -9.96 7.72 4.59
CA THR A 294 -10.33 7.52 6.01
C THR A 294 -9.20 6.90 6.82
N VAL A 295 -9.10 7.27 8.09
CA VAL A 295 -8.18 6.65 9.07
C VAL A 295 -8.94 6.24 10.34
N GLN A 296 -8.30 5.46 11.22
CA GLN A 296 -8.92 5.00 12.46
C GLN A 296 -9.23 6.19 13.40
N GLY A 297 -10.24 6.04 14.26
CA GLY A 297 -10.64 7.10 15.21
C GLY A 297 -11.36 8.29 14.58
N GLY A 298 -11.62 8.25 13.27
CA GLY A 298 -12.28 9.31 12.52
C GLY A 298 -11.29 10.32 11.93
N GLY A 299 -11.64 10.86 10.75
CA GLY A 299 -10.80 11.81 10.02
C GLY A 299 -10.23 11.21 8.73
N TYR A 300 -9.30 11.96 8.14
CA TYR A 300 -8.76 11.68 6.81
C TYR A 300 -7.28 12.05 6.74
N GLU A 301 -6.49 11.22 6.06
CA GLU A 301 -5.07 11.47 5.84
C GLU A 301 -4.67 11.17 4.38
N ARG A 302 -3.58 11.80 3.93
CA ARG A 302 -3.03 11.60 2.59
C ARG A 302 -1.88 10.61 2.65
N ASN A 303 -2.05 9.46 2.02
CA ASN A 303 -1.02 8.44 1.91
C ASN A 303 -0.59 8.25 0.45
N SER A 304 0.62 7.74 0.28
CA SER A 304 1.20 7.43 -1.03
C SER A 304 1.68 5.99 -1.05
N GLY A 305 1.34 5.26 -2.11
CA GLY A 305 1.74 3.87 -2.29
C GLY A 305 0.95 3.20 -3.41
N THR A 306 1.51 2.12 -3.95
CA THR A 306 0.74 1.15 -4.74
C THR A 306 -0.39 0.53 -3.92
N SER A 307 -0.25 0.49 -2.60
CA SER A 307 -1.32 0.18 -1.63
C SER A 307 -2.55 1.10 -1.75
N MET A 308 -2.41 2.34 -2.24
CA MET A 308 -3.52 3.26 -2.50
C MET A 308 -4.02 3.17 -3.94
N ALA A 309 -3.17 2.73 -4.88
CA ALA A 309 -3.54 2.52 -6.27
C ALA A 309 -4.40 1.25 -6.48
N ALA A 310 -4.01 0.13 -5.84
CA ALA A 310 -4.76 -1.12 -5.90
C ALA A 310 -6.25 -0.98 -5.50
N PRO A 311 -6.63 -0.29 -4.41
CA PRO A 311 -8.04 -0.13 -4.04
C PRO A 311 -8.82 0.74 -5.02
N VAL A 312 -8.18 1.66 -5.76
CA VAL A 312 -8.86 2.36 -6.85
C VAL A 312 -9.32 1.36 -7.92
N VAL A 313 -8.44 0.45 -8.34
CA VAL A 313 -8.77 -0.60 -9.33
C VAL A 313 -9.82 -1.58 -8.77
N SER A 314 -9.70 -1.95 -7.49
CA SER A 314 -10.70 -2.80 -6.81
C SER A 314 -12.08 -2.15 -6.79
N GLY A 315 -12.16 -0.83 -6.54
CA GLY A 315 -13.40 -0.08 -6.60
C GLY A 315 -13.98 0.01 -8.01
N VAL A 316 -13.15 0.20 -9.03
CA VAL A 316 -13.59 0.13 -10.44
C VAL A 316 -14.17 -1.25 -10.77
N ALA A 317 -13.51 -2.32 -10.34
CA ALA A 317 -14.02 -3.68 -10.53
C ALA A 317 -15.37 -3.90 -9.83
N ALA A 318 -15.51 -3.47 -8.58
CA ALA A 318 -16.76 -3.58 -7.83
C ALA A 318 -17.90 -2.79 -8.50
N LEU A 319 -17.61 -1.59 -9.01
CA LEU A 319 -18.56 -0.76 -9.73
C LEU A 319 -18.99 -1.41 -11.07
N LEU A 320 -18.07 -2.00 -11.82
CA LEU A 320 -18.42 -2.76 -13.03
C LEU A 320 -19.30 -3.98 -12.70
N MET A 321 -18.91 -4.76 -11.68
CA MET A 321 -19.65 -5.96 -11.27
C MET A 321 -21.05 -5.63 -10.72
N SER A 322 -21.27 -4.44 -10.15
CA SER A 322 -22.60 -4.04 -9.67
C SER A 322 -23.57 -3.70 -10.80
N TYR A 323 -23.08 -3.12 -11.90
CA TYR A 323 -23.91 -2.75 -13.06
C TYR A 323 -24.02 -3.87 -14.10
N PHE A 324 -23.01 -4.74 -14.16
CA PHE A 324 -22.91 -5.82 -15.13
C PHE A 324 -22.64 -7.16 -14.41
N PRO A 325 -23.59 -7.68 -13.61
CA PRO A 325 -23.38 -8.81 -12.70
C PRO A 325 -23.08 -10.14 -13.40
N ASN A 326 -23.33 -10.23 -14.71
CA ASN A 326 -23.04 -11.42 -15.51
C ASN A 326 -21.60 -11.46 -16.05
N LEU A 327 -20.81 -10.39 -15.88
CA LEU A 327 -19.41 -10.39 -16.26
C LEU A 327 -18.60 -11.27 -15.31
N THR A 328 -17.83 -12.19 -15.88
CA THR A 328 -16.84 -12.96 -15.14
C THR A 328 -15.68 -12.08 -14.70
N ALA A 329 -14.95 -12.47 -13.64
CA ALA A 329 -13.75 -11.75 -13.20
C ALA A 329 -12.73 -11.54 -14.33
N THR A 330 -12.54 -12.51 -15.21
CA THR A 330 -11.64 -12.38 -16.36
C THR A 330 -12.13 -11.35 -17.37
N GLN A 331 -13.44 -11.24 -17.61
CA GLN A 331 -14.01 -10.18 -18.46
C GLN A 331 -13.88 -8.80 -17.81
N VAL A 332 -14.13 -8.69 -16.50
CA VAL A 332 -13.92 -7.43 -15.75
C VAL A 332 -12.46 -7.00 -15.81
N ARG A 333 -11.52 -7.93 -15.60
CA ARG A 333 -10.08 -7.68 -15.82
C ARG A 333 -9.82 -7.17 -17.24
N GLN A 334 -10.31 -7.86 -18.26
CA GLN A 334 -10.09 -7.47 -19.65
C GLN A 334 -10.60 -6.05 -19.92
N ILE A 335 -11.81 -5.73 -19.47
CA ILE A 335 -12.42 -4.40 -19.61
C ILE A 335 -11.55 -3.33 -18.95
N ILE A 336 -11.10 -3.55 -17.71
CA ILE A 336 -10.25 -2.60 -16.98
C ILE A 336 -8.95 -2.33 -17.75
N LEU A 337 -8.31 -3.38 -18.27
CA LEU A 337 -7.01 -3.26 -18.94
C LEU A 337 -7.14 -2.63 -20.35
N ASP A 338 -8.13 -3.04 -21.13
CA ASP A 338 -8.31 -2.57 -22.51
C ASP A 338 -8.82 -1.13 -22.58
N SER A 339 -9.57 -0.70 -21.57
CA SER A 339 -10.14 0.65 -21.49
C SER A 339 -9.22 1.67 -20.80
N ALA A 340 -8.07 1.24 -20.27
CA ALA A 340 -7.12 2.14 -19.62
C ALA A 340 -6.70 3.28 -20.57
N THR A 341 -6.62 4.50 -20.03
CA THR A 341 -6.13 5.65 -20.79
C THR A 341 -4.64 5.44 -21.07
N ARG A 342 -4.30 5.25 -22.36
CA ARG A 342 -2.94 4.94 -22.78
C ARG A 342 -2.06 6.19 -22.81
N TYR A 343 -0.87 6.04 -22.24
CA TYR A 343 0.22 7.00 -22.29
C TYR A 343 1.50 6.33 -22.81
N ALA A 344 1.38 5.28 -23.64
CA ALA A 344 2.47 4.37 -23.98
C ALA A 344 3.74 5.07 -24.50
N ASP A 345 3.59 6.16 -25.26
CA ASP A 345 4.72 6.93 -25.83
C ASP A 345 5.15 8.12 -24.96
N GLN A 346 4.46 8.42 -23.86
CA GLN A 346 4.83 9.47 -22.93
C GLN A 346 6.16 9.11 -22.27
N MET A 347 7.15 9.99 -22.40
CA MET A 347 8.41 9.85 -21.67
C MET A 347 8.24 10.31 -20.22
N VAL A 348 8.71 9.50 -19.28
CA VAL A 348 8.62 9.73 -17.84
C VAL A 348 9.95 9.43 -17.18
N LEU A 349 10.19 9.96 -15.99
CA LEU A 349 11.26 9.50 -15.12
C LEU A 349 10.98 8.06 -14.70
N ARG A 350 11.96 7.18 -14.87
CA ARG A 350 11.85 5.79 -14.41
C ARG A 350 11.77 5.79 -12.88
N PRO A 351 10.78 5.12 -12.28
CA PRO A 351 10.74 4.97 -10.82
C PRO A 351 12.06 4.40 -10.28
N GLY A 352 12.45 4.83 -9.08
CA GLY A 352 13.71 4.43 -8.44
C GLY A 352 15.00 4.94 -9.09
N SER A 353 14.94 5.77 -10.14
CA SER A 353 16.14 6.27 -10.84
C SER A 353 16.45 7.74 -10.57
N GLU A 354 17.74 8.10 -10.64
CA GLU A 354 18.22 9.48 -10.55
C GLU A 354 18.25 10.18 -11.92
N GLY A 355 17.12 10.18 -12.64
CA GLY A 355 16.95 10.97 -13.87
C GLY A 355 16.90 10.18 -15.19
N GLU A 356 16.91 8.85 -15.13
CA GLU A 356 16.70 8.04 -16.35
C GLU A 356 15.27 8.23 -16.85
N ARG A 357 15.12 8.47 -18.17
CA ARG A 357 13.81 8.60 -18.80
C ARG A 357 13.49 7.36 -19.62
N VAL A 358 12.26 6.87 -19.47
CA VAL A 358 11.72 5.72 -20.21
C VAL A 358 10.33 6.05 -20.74
N ARG A 359 9.83 5.28 -21.70
CA ARG A 359 8.43 5.39 -22.09
C ARG A 359 7.55 4.80 -20.99
N PHE A 360 6.42 5.43 -20.70
CA PHE A 360 5.46 4.88 -19.73
C PHE A 360 4.93 3.50 -20.15
N GLY A 361 4.88 3.21 -21.46
CA GLY A 361 4.56 1.89 -22.00
C GLY A 361 5.59 0.79 -21.69
N ASP A 362 6.79 1.14 -21.24
CA ASP A 362 7.79 0.17 -20.79
C ASP A 362 7.62 -0.19 -19.29
N LEU A 363 6.77 0.55 -18.55
CA LEU A 363 6.53 0.35 -17.12
C LEU A 363 5.40 -0.63 -16.80
N SER A 364 4.47 -0.89 -17.73
CA SER A 364 3.34 -1.83 -17.55
C SER A 364 2.87 -2.42 -18.88
N THR A 365 2.07 -3.48 -18.81
CA THR A 365 1.46 -4.15 -19.97
C THR A 365 0.56 -3.22 -20.78
N THR A 366 -0.28 -2.43 -20.11
CA THR A 366 -1.20 -1.50 -20.79
C THR A 366 -0.51 -0.22 -21.23
N GLY A 367 0.56 0.19 -20.53
CA GLY A 367 1.14 1.53 -20.69
C GLY A 367 0.11 2.61 -20.39
N GLY A 368 -0.81 2.36 -19.46
CA GLY A 368 -1.97 3.22 -19.23
C GLY A 368 -2.37 3.32 -17.76
N ILE A 369 -3.27 4.27 -17.51
CA ILE A 369 -3.89 4.51 -16.20
C ILE A 369 -5.35 4.08 -16.27
N VAL A 370 -5.84 3.42 -15.22
CA VAL A 370 -7.23 2.96 -15.12
C VAL A 370 -8.22 4.09 -15.43
N ASN A 371 -9.26 3.80 -16.22
CA ASN A 371 -10.28 4.76 -16.60
C ASN A 371 -11.67 4.16 -16.42
N VAL A 372 -12.35 4.53 -15.34
CA VAL A 372 -13.67 3.99 -14.98
C VAL A 372 -14.73 4.30 -16.02
N TYR A 373 -14.71 5.48 -16.64
CA TYR A 373 -15.70 5.88 -17.63
C TYR A 373 -15.57 5.04 -18.92
N ALA A 374 -14.35 4.91 -19.45
CA ALA A 374 -14.08 4.09 -20.62
C ALA A 374 -14.38 2.61 -20.34
N ALA A 375 -14.08 2.13 -19.12
CA ALA A 375 -14.41 0.77 -18.69
C ALA A 375 -15.91 0.52 -18.72
N PHE A 376 -16.72 1.47 -18.23
CA PHE A 376 -18.17 1.40 -18.28
C PHE A 376 -18.72 1.35 -19.71
N GLN A 377 -18.22 2.21 -20.59
CA GLN A 377 -18.63 2.20 -22.00
C GLN A 377 -18.27 0.88 -22.69
N MET A 378 -17.14 0.27 -22.33
CA MET A 378 -16.75 -1.03 -22.87
C MET A 378 -17.60 -2.17 -22.32
N ALA A 379 -17.87 -2.19 -21.01
CA ALA A 379 -18.75 -3.17 -20.38
C ALA A 379 -20.17 -3.12 -20.95
N GLU A 380 -20.70 -1.92 -21.21
CA GLU A 380 -22.00 -1.74 -21.86
C GLU A 380 -22.04 -2.36 -23.26
N ARG A 381 -20.98 -2.16 -24.07
CA ARG A 381 -20.88 -2.76 -25.41
C ARG A 381 -20.76 -4.29 -25.36
N MET A 382 -20.14 -4.85 -24.33
CA MET A 382 -19.98 -6.30 -24.17
C MET A 382 -21.21 -7.00 -23.58
N SER A 383 -22.10 -6.24 -22.94
CA SER A 383 -23.30 -6.76 -22.26
C SER A 383 -24.59 -6.58 -23.07
N ARG A 384 -24.52 -5.90 -24.21
CA ARG A 384 -25.57 -5.86 -25.25
C ARG A 384 -25.37 -7.04 -26.19
#